data_AF-A0A1F6Y4D0-F1
#
_entry.id   AF-A0A1F6Y4D0-F1
#
_cell.length_a   1.000
_cell.length_b   1.000
_cell.length_c   1.000
_cell.angle_alpha   90.00
_cell.angle_beta   90.00
_cell.angle_gamma   90.00
#
_symmetry.space_group_name_H-M   'P 1'
#
loop_
_entity.id
_entity.type
_entity.pdbx_description
1 polymer ?
#
loop_
_entity_poly.entity_id
_entity_poly.type
_entity_poly.pdbx_seq_one_letter_code
_entity_poly.pdbx_strand_id
1 'polypeptide(L)'
;MNEKKVTNEDLAKLISNLSVTTDGNTKAIDLISKTTLKILETMATKEELNIVKKDVSGIKTELVGVKKDVSVLKTDVSDLKTDQKSFRTETRESFNRLEKNLKENEESVGAVVADYHPHIIALEEKVFGSSTLE
;
A
#
# COMPACT_ATOMS: atom_id res chain seq x y z
N MET A 1 52.70 39.79 -76.67
CA MET A 1 52.68 39.36 -75.25
C MET A 1 52.98 37.88 -75.21
N ASN A 2 54.03 37.44 -74.50
CA ASN A 2 54.31 36.01 -74.33
C ASN A 2 53.42 35.46 -73.22
N GLU A 3 52.44 34.63 -73.57
CA GLU A 3 51.73 33.83 -72.56
C GLU A 3 52.70 32.78 -72.01
N LYS A 4 52.91 32.80 -70.70
CA LYS A 4 53.74 31.80 -70.01
C LYS A 4 53.00 30.45 -70.10
N LYS A 5 53.56 29.50 -70.84
CA LYS A 5 52.96 28.17 -71.02
C LYS A 5 53.00 27.39 -69.70
N VAL A 6 51.86 26.83 -69.28
CA VAL A 6 51.79 25.92 -68.12
C VAL A 6 52.65 24.68 -68.39
N THR A 7 53.42 24.24 -67.39
CA THR A 7 54.30 23.07 -67.48
C THR A 7 53.72 21.85 -66.75
N ASN A 8 54.20 20.65 -67.08
CA ASN A 8 53.81 19.42 -66.37
C ASN A 8 54.18 19.44 -64.88
N GLU A 9 55.22 20.19 -64.50
CA GLU A 9 55.64 20.31 -63.10
C GLU A 9 54.70 21.20 -62.28
N ASP A 10 54.14 22.24 -62.90
CA ASP A 10 53.08 23.06 -62.28
C ASP A 10 51.85 22.20 -61.98
N LEU A 11 51.47 21.31 -62.91
CA LEU A 11 50.36 20.38 -62.74
C LEU A 11 50.61 19.36 -61.61
N ALA A 12 51.82 18.80 -61.51
CA ALA A 12 52.17 17.85 -60.46
C ALA A 12 52.09 18.45 -59.05
N LYS A 13 52.57 19.69 -58.89
CA LYS A 13 52.46 20.44 -57.61
C LYS A 13 51.00 20.68 -57.24
N LEU A 14 50.17 21.07 -58.21
CA LEU A 14 48.74 21.27 -58.00
C LEU A 14 48.07 19.96 -57.54
N ILE A 15 48.35 18.83 -58.21
CA ILE A 15 47.79 17.51 -57.84
C ILE A 15 48.22 17.10 -56.43
N SER A 16 49.49 17.27 -56.08
CA SER A 16 49.99 16.98 -54.74
C SER A 16 49.26 17.79 -53.66
N ASN A 17 49.12 19.10 -53.88
CA ASN A 17 48.40 19.99 -52.96
C ASN A 17 46.92 19.61 -52.82
N LEU A 18 46.27 19.27 -53.94
CA LEU A 18 44.89 18.78 -53.93
C LEU A 18 44.78 17.48 -53.12
N SER A 19 45.67 16.51 -53.34
CA SER A 19 45.67 15.24 -52.60
C SER A 19 45.81 15.44 -51.08
N VAL A 20 46.79 16.25 -50.65
CA VAL A 20 47.00 16.58 -49.23
C VAL A 20 45.76 17.27 -48.64
N THR A 21 45.18 18.23 -49.37
CA THR A 21 43.94 18.92 -48.95
C THR A 21 42.77 17.94 -48.81
N THR A 22 42.66 16.97 -49.72
CA THR A 22 41.56 15.99 -49.74
C THR A 22 41.68 15.00 -48.57
N ASP A 23 42.90 14.55 -48.24
CA ASP A 23 43.18 13.70 -47.06
C ASP A 23 42.85 14.45 -45.75
N GLY A 24 43.26 15.71 -45.62
CA GLY A 24 42.94 16.56 -44.48
C GLY A 24 41.42 16.73 -44.29
N ASN A 25 40.69 17.00 -45.37
CA ASN A 25 39.23 17.11 -45.34
C ASN A 25 38.57 15.78 -44.93
N THR A 26 39.08 14.64 -45.41
CA THR A 26 38.55 13.31 -45.07
C THR A 26 38.70 13.02 -43.58
N LYS A 27 39.86 13.32 -43.00
CA LYS A 27 40.11 13.18 -41.55
C LYS A 27 39.22 14.08 -40.70
N ALA A 28 39.01 15.33 -41.13
CA ALA A 28 38.12 16.26 -40.45
C ALA A 28 36.67 15.75 -40.46
N ILE A 29 36.19 15.26 -41.60
CA ILE A 29 34.84 14.69 -41.75
C ILE A 29 34.64 13.47 -40.84
N ASP A 30 35.62 12.56 -40.76
CA ASP A 30 35.56 11.39 -39.86
C ASP A 30 35.45 11.82 -38.38
N LEU A 31 36.28 12.78 -37.95
CA LEU A 31 36.25 13.29 -36.58
C LEU A 31 34.92 13.99 -36.25
N ILE A 32 34.42 14.82 -37.17
CA ILE A 32 33.12 15.50 -37.02
C ILE A 32 32.00 14.46 -36.89
N SER A 33 32.02 13.42 -37.72
CA SER A 33 31.00 12.36 -37.70
C SER A 33 30.99 11.61 -36.37
N LYS A 34 32.16 11.21 -35.87
CA LYS A 34 32.31 10.53 -34.57
C LYS A 34 31.83 11.40 -33.41
N THR A 35 32.21 12.67 -33.39
CA THR A 35 31.77 13.61 -32.35
C THR A 35 30.27 13.85 -32.42
N THR A 36 29.70 13.97 -33.63
CA THR A 36 28.25 14.15 -33.82
C THR A 36 27.46 12.96 -33.28
N LEU A 37 27.88 11.73 -33.61
CA LEU A 37 27.24 10.52 -33.08
C LEU A 37 27.26 10.49 -31.55
N LYS A 38 28.42 10.77 -30.94
CA LYS A 38 28.55 10.76 -29.48
C LYS A 38 27.70 11.83 -28.79
N ILE A 39 27.53 13.00 -29.42
CA ILE A 39 26.62 14.05 -28.93
C ILE A 39 25.18 13.54 -28.96
N LEU A 40 24.74 12.91 -30.06
CA LEU A 40 23.37 12.40 -30.17
C LEU A 40 23.08 11.31 -29.12
N GLU A 41 23.99 10.37 -28.90
CA GLU A 41 23.89 9.35 -27.84
C GLU A 41 23.80 9.99 -26.44
N THR A 42 24.63 11.01 -26.19
CA THR A 42 24.61 11.75 -24.92
C THR A 42 23.31 12.53 -24.72
N MET A 43 22.74 13.08 -25.80
CA MET A 43 21.45 13.77 -25.75
C MET A 43 20.29 12.80 -25.46
N ALA A 44 20.29 11.64 -26.11
CA ALA A 44 19.29 10.60 -25.88
C ALA A 44 19.31 10.11 -24.42
N THR A 45 20.49 9.76 -23.90
CA THR A 45 20.64 9.31 -22.50
C THR A 45 20.27 10.38 -21.48
N LYS A 46 20.51 11.66 -21.78
CA LYS A 46 20.08 12.78 -20.94
C LYS A 46 18.56 12.86 -20.84
N GLU A 47 17.85 12.60 -21.93
CA GLU A 47 16.38 12.62 -21.94
C GLU A 47 15.80 11.44 -21.15
N GLU A 48 16.33 10.23 -21.35
CA GLU A 48 15.96 9.06 -20.55
C GLU A 48 16.18 9.30 -19.06
N LEU A 49 17.30 9.92 -18.68
CA LEU A 49 17.58 10.28 -17.28
C LEU A 49 16.56 11.28 -16.71
N ASN A 50 16.06 12.21 -17.53
CA ASN A 50 15.03 13.15 -17.09
C ASN A 50 13.69 12.44 -16.84
N ILE A 51 13.32 11.49 -17.70
CA ILE A 51 12.12 10.65 -17.52
C ILE A 51 12.25 9.85 -16.21
N VAL A 52 13.36 9.15 -16.02
CA VAL A 52 13.61 8.37 -14.79
C VAL A 52 13.54 9.26 -13.53
N LYS A 53 14.10 10.47 -13.56
CA LYS A 53 13.99 11.43 -12.44
C LYS A 53 12.54 11.80 -12.13
N LYS A 54 11.72 11.99 -13.16
CA LYS A 54 10.29 12.30 -13.00
C LYS A 54 9.55 11.12 -12.39
N ASP A 55 9.78 9.91 -12.89
CA ASP A 55 9.15 8.69 -12.39
C ASP A 55 9.53 8.42 -10.94
N VAL A 56 10.81 8.55 -10.58
CA VAL A 56 11.29 8.42 -9.19
C VAL A 56 10.65 9.45 -8.27
N SER A 57 10.43 10.68 -8.75
CA SER A 57 9.73 11.73 -8.00
C SER A 57 8.24 11.41 -7.81
N GLY A 58 7.61 10.81 -8.82
CA GLY A 58 6.24 10.27 -8.74
C GLY A 58 6.13 9.17 -7.68
N ILE A 59 7.00 8.16 -7.75
CA ILE A 59 7.07 7.05 -6.78
C ILE A 59 7.27 7.58 -5.36
N LYS A 60 8.14 8.58 -5.15
CA LYS A 60 8.35 9.18 -3.84
C LYS A 60 7.07 9.80 -3.28
N THR A 61 6.26 10.44 -4.13
CA THR A 61 4.99 11.06 -3.75
C THR A 61 3.95 10.00 -3.38
N GLU A 62 3.80 8.96 -4.21
CA GLU A 62 2.90 7.84 -3.94
C GLU A 62 3.26 7.12 -2.64
N LEU A 63 4.56 6.90 -2.38
CA LEU A 63 5.03 6.27 -1.15
C LEU A 63 4.72 7.11 0.11
N VAL A 64 4.69 8.43 0.01
CA VAL A 64 4.22 9.29 1.11
C VAL A 64 2.73 9.08 1.35
N GLY A 65 1.92 8.95 0.30
CA GLY A 65 0.50 8.59 0.38
C GLY A 65 0.30 7.26 1.11
N VAL A 66 0.98 6.20 0.65
CA VAL A 66 0.90 4.86 1.26
C VAL A 66 1.29 4.90 2.75
N LYS A 67 2.34 5.65 3.12
CA LYS A 67 2.74 5.80 4.53
C LYS A 67 1.64 6.42 5.39
N LYS A 68 0.92 7.41 4.85
CA LYS A 68 -0.21 8.04 5.54
C LYS A 68 -1.35 7.04 5.73
N ASP A 69 -1.74 6.33 4.67
CA ASP A 69 -2.83 5.35 4.73
C ASP A 69 -2.53 4.22 5.70
N VAL A 70 -1.30 3.69 5.70
CA VAL A 70 -0.85 2.68 6.67
C VAL A 70 -0.88 3.22 8.11
N SER A 71 -0.63 4.50 8.31
CA SER A 71 -0.69 5.11 9.65
C SER A 71 -2.12 5.23 10.15
N VAL A 72 -3.06 5.60 9.28
CA VAL A 72 -4.51 5.59 9.57
C VAL A 72 -4.98 4.18 9.90
N LEU A 73 -4.64 3.19 9.07
CA LEU A 73 -5.00 1.78 9.31
C LEU A 73 -4.50 1.25 10.66
N LYS A 74 -3.31 1.68 11.11
CA LYS A 74 -2.80 1.31 12.45
C LYS A 74 -3.65 1.85 13.58
N THR A 75 -4.15 3.09 13.45
CA THR A 75 -5.07 3.70 14.41
C THR A 75 -6.40 2.96 14.40
N ASP A 76 -7.02 2.79 13.24
CA ASP A 76 -8.32 2.10 13.10
C ASP A 76 -8.30 0.69 13.69
N VAL A 77 -7.22 -0.08 13.44
CA VAL A 77 -7.04 -1.42 14.00
C VAL A 77 -6.85 -1.39 15.53
N SER A 78 -6.23 -0.35 16.07
CA SER A 78 -6.05 -0.20 17.52
C SER A 78 -7.37 0.14 18.21
N ASP A 79 -8.18 0.99 17.58
CA ASP A 79 -9.52 1.36 18.05
C ASP A 79 -10.46 0.15 18.01
N LEU A 80 -10.48 -0.59 16.89
CA LEU A 80 -11.25 -1.84 16.77
C LEU A 80 -10.89 -2.88 17.86
N LYS A 81 -9.61 -3.00 18.21
CA LYS A 81 -9.18 -3.89 19.31
C LYS A 81 -9.70 -3.42 20.67
N THR A 82 -9.83 -2.11 20.86
CA THR A 82 -10.36 -1.53 22.09
C THR A 82 -11.87 -1.78 22.16
N ASP A 83 -12.61 -1.47 21.09
CA ASP A 83 -14.05 -1.71 20.99
C ASP A 83 -14.38 -3.19 21.20
N GLN A 84 -13.61 -4.11 20.61
CA GLN A 84 -13.80 -5.54 20.81
C GLN A 84 -13.63 -5.96 22.28
N LYS A 85 -12.66 -5.37 23.00
CA LYS A 85 -12.44 -5.66 24.43
C LYS A 85 -13.59 -5.12 25.29
N SER A 86 -14.06 -3.90 24.99
CA SER A 86 -15.20 -3.30 25.67
C SER A 86 -16.45 -4.15 25.46
N PHE A 87 -16.77 -4.49 24.21
CA PHE A 87 -17.90 -5.35 23.87
C PHE A 87 -17.85 -6.70 24.60
N ARG A 88 -16.68 -7.35 24.63
CA ARG A 88 -16.50 -8.62 25.36
C ARG A 88 -16.75 -8.46 26.87
N THR A 89 -16.35 -7.33 27.44
CA THR A 89 -16.52 -7.04 28.87
C THR A 89 -17.99 -6.79 29.19
N GLU A 90 -18.64 -5.89 28.46
CA GLU A 90 -20.06 -5.57 28.61
C GLU A 90 -20.96 -6.80 28.42
N THR A 91 -20.63 -7.64 27.43
CA THR A 91 -21.35 -8.89 27.18
C THR A 91 -21.21 -9.85 28.36
N ARG A 92 -20.01 -10.00 28.91
CA ARG A 92 -19.77 -10.88 30.06
C ARG A 92 -20.44 -10.35 31.34
N GLU A 93 -20.42 -9.06 31.58
CA GLU A 93 -21.13 -8.44 32.70
C GLU A 93 -22.65 -8.64 32.57
N SER A 94 -23.19 -8.49 31.36
CA SER A 94 -24.60 -8.75 31.06
C SER A 94 -24.97 -10.22 31.35
N PHE A 95 -24.14 -11.18 30.93
CA PHE A 95 -24.35 -12.60 31.24
C PHE A 95 -24.28 -12.88 32.74
N ASN A 96 -23.29 -12.34 33.45
CA ASN A 96 -23.19 -12.52 34.91
C ASN A 96 -24.42 -11.95 35.64
N ARG A 97 -24.95 -10.80 35.18
CA ARG A 97 -26.18 -10.20 35.74
C ARG A 97 -27.39 -11.09 35.48
N LEU A 98 -27.51 -11.68 34.29
CA LEU A 98 -28.58 -12.62 33.97
C LEU A 98 -28.49 -13.88 34.85
N GLU A 99 -27.29 -14.45 35.02
CA GLU A 99 -27.06 -15.62 35.87
C GLU A 99 -27.46 -15.34 37.33
N LYS A 100 -27.07 -14.17 37.86
CA LYS A 100 -27.48 -13.74 39.20
C LYS A 100 -28.99 -13.62 39.33
N ASN A 101 -29.65 -12.92 38.40
CA ASN A 101 -31.10 -12.73 38.44
C ASN A 101 -31.85 -14.08 38.35
N LEU A 102 -31.34 -15.03 37.56
CA LEU A 102 -31.93 -16.37 37.46
C LEU A 102 -31.84 -17.11 38.79
N LYS A 103 -30.69 -17.06 39.46
CA LYS A 103 -30.52 -17.68 40.79
C LYS A 103 -31.45 -17.05 41.83
N GLU A 104 -31.56 -15.73 41.85
CA GLU A 104 -32.47 -15.02 42.76
C GLU A 104 -33.94 -15.40 42.49
N ASN A 105 -34.31 -15.55 41.21
CA ASN A 105 -35.65 -15.98 40.84
C ASN A 105 -35.91 -17.45 41.22
N GLU A 106 -34.94 -18.34 41.05
CA GLU A 106 -35.03 -19.74 41.48
C GLU A 106 -35.25 -19.83 43.00
N GLU A 107 -34.49 -19.07 43.79
CA GLU A 107 -34.64 -18.98 45.25
C GLU A 107 -36.01 -18.41 45.64
N SER A 108 -36.46 -17.34 44.99
CA SER A 108 -37.77 -16.73 45.25
C SER A 108 -38.92 -17.67 44.92
N VAL A 109 -38.85 -18.39 43.79
CA VAL A 109 -39.87 -19.39 43.41
C VAL A 109 -39.86 -20.55 44.40
N GLY A 110 -38.68 -21.05 44.77
CA GLY A 110 -38.54 -22.10 45.77
C GLY A 110 -39.18 -21.72 47.12
N ALA A 111 -39.00 -20.47 47.57
CA ALA A 111 -39.61 -19.96 48.78
C ALA A 111 -41.15 -19.92 48.70
N VAL A 112 -41.71 -19.45 47.58
CA VAL A 112 -43.18 -19.45 47.35
C VAL A 112 -43.73 -20.87 47.35
N VAL A 113 -43.05 -21.80 46.68
CA VAL A 113 -43.46 -23.21 46.66
C VAL A 113 -43.45 -23.79 48.07
N ALA A 114 -42.39 -23.54 48.86
CA ALA A 114 -42.28 -24.03 50.22
C ALA A 114 -43.36 -23.45 51.17
N ASP A 115 -43.73 -22.18 51.01
CA ASP A 115 -44.75 -21.52 51.83
C ASP A 115 -46.16 -22.04 51.53
N TYR A 116 -46.49 -22.26 50.25
CA TYR A 116 -47.83 -22.70 49.84
C TYR A 116 -48.03 -24.21 49.92
N HIS A 117 -46.98 -25.02 49.82
CA HIS A 117 -47.09 -26.49 49.77
C HIS A 117 -47.86 -27.08 50.97
N PRO A 118 -47.59 -26.71 52.24
CA PRO A 118 -48.39 -27.19 53.38
C PRO A 118 -49.85 -26.75 53.34
N HIS A 119 -50.14 -25.54 52.85
CA HIS A 119 -51.50 -25.03 52.72
C HIS A 119 -52.30 -25.82 51.68
N ILE A 120 -51.66 -26.25 50.59
CA ILE A 120 -52.28 -27.10 49.56
C ILE A 120 -52.60 -28.48 50.14
N ILE A 121 -51.65 -29.11 50.86
CA ILE A 121 -51.86 -30.39 51.54
C ILE A 121 -53.08 -30.30 52.48
N ALA A 122 -53.14 -29.28 53.33
CA ALA A 122 -54.24 -29.09 54.27
C ALA A 122 -55.61 -28.90 53.57
N LEU A 123 -55.63 -28.24 52.41
CA LEU A 123 -56.85 -28.10 51.60
C LEU A 123 -57.26 -29.43 50.95
N GLU A 124 -56.31 -30.20 50.40
CA GLU A 124 -56.57 -31.52 49.80
C GLU A 124 -57.11 -32.50 50.84
N GLU A 125 -56.48 -32.58 52.01
CA GLU A 125 -56.96 -33.41 53.13
C GLU A 125 -58.38 -33.04 53.55
N LYS A 126 -58.69 -31.74 53.65
CA LYS A 126 -60.03 -31.27 54.03
C LYS A 126 -61.10 -31.58 52.99
N VAL A 127 -60.76 -31.53 51.69
CA VAL A 127 -61.72 -31.71 50.59
C VAL A 127 -61.89 -33.18 50.20
N PHE A 128 -60.80 -33.94 50.18
CA PHE A 128 -60.76 -35.31 49.64
C PHE A 128 -60.51 -36.39 50.69
N GLY A 129 -60.14 -36.03 51.92
CA GLY A 129 -59.85 -36.97 53.01
C GLY A 129 -58.43 -37.53 53.02
N SER A 130 -57.60 -37.19 52.03
CA SER A 130 -56.17 -37.53 51.93
C SER A 130 -55.46 -36.65 50.89
N SER A 131 -54.16 -36.42 51.06
CA SER A 131 -53.28 -35.74 50.09
C SER A 131 -52.34 -36.74 49.41
N THR A 132 -51.95 -36.47 48.16
CA THR A 132 -50.89 -37.22 47.45
C THR A 132 -49.57 -36.47 47.38
N LEU A 133 -49.51 -35.27 47.97
CA LEU A 133 -48.36 -34.37 47.93
C LEU A 133 -47.46 -34.47 49.16
N GLU A 134 -47.67 -35.46 50.04
CA GLU A 134 -46.82 -35.77 51.21
C GLU A 134 -45.38 -36.15 50.84
#